data_AF-A0A6L8FVX8-F1
#
_entry.id   AF-A0A6L8FVX8-F1
#
_cell.length_a   1.000
_cell.length_b   1.000
_cell.length_c   1.000
_cell.angle_alpha   90.00
_cell.angle_beta   90.00
_cell.angle_gamma   90.00
#
_symmetry.space_group_name_H-M   'P 1'
#
loop_
_entity.id
_entity.type
_entity.pdbx_description
1 polymer ?
#
loop_
_entity_poly.entity_id
_entity_poly.type
_entity_poly.pdbx_seq_one_letter_code
_entity_poly.pdbx_strand_id
1 'polypeptide(L)'
;MKSEHHENNRVLIVDDQPEIHDDFKEMLSPRLAQAVEDNLAAAFMREEEEAWLPEFELLHASNGEQAYEIIQTGKKSNRPIA
;
A
#
# COMPACT_ATOMS: atom_id res chain seq x y z
N MET A 1 24.91 -8.92 -13.18
CA MET A 1 24.69 -8.28 -11.86
C MET A 1 23.22 -7.90 -11.81
N LYS A 2 22.40 -8.62 -11.04
CA LYS A 2 21.00 -8.23 -10.84
C LYS A 2 21.02 -7.03 -9.90
N SER A 3 20.57 -5.87 -10.37
CA SER A 3 20.29 -4.73 -9.51
C SER A 3 19.15 -5.15 -8.58
N GLU A 4 19.44 -5.34 -7.30
CA GLU A 4 18.41 -5.44 -6.28
C GLU A 4 17.77 -4.06 -6.16
N HIS A 5 16.74 -3.83 -6.96
CA HIS A 5 15.80 -2.74 -6.72
C HIS A 5 15.13 -3.07 -5.39
N HIS A 6 15.60 -2.47 -4.30
CA HIS A 6 14.78 -2.38 -3.09
C HIS A 6 13.58 -1.54 -3.50
N GLU A 7 12.48 -2.21 -3.85
CA GLU A 7 11.25 -1.55 -4.27
C GLU A 7 10.77 -0.67 -3.12
N ASN A 8 10.66 0.63 -3.39
CA ASN A 8 10.17 1.57 -2.40
C ASN A 8 8.65 1.40 -2.32
N ASN A 9 8.18 0.55 -1.42
CA ASN A 9 6.74 0.26 -1.26
C ASN A 9 6.06 1.22 -0.28
N ARG A 10 6.64 2.40 -0.08
CA ARG A 10 6.13 3.43 0.83
C ARG A 10 5.21 4.36 0.07
N VAL A 11 3.94 4.40 0.47
CA VAL A 11 2.89 5.18 -0.20
C VAL A 11 2.35 6.22 0.78
N LEU A 12 2.20 7.46 0.33
CA LEU A 12 1.57 8.53 1.11
C LEU A 12 0.17 8.82 0.58
N ILE A 13 -0.83 8.61 1.41
CA ILE A 13 -2.23 8.95 1.14
C ILE A 13 -2.51 10.30 1.79
N VAL A 14 -3.00 11.24 0.99
CA VAL A 14 -3.35 12.58 1.45
C VAL A 14 -4.83 12.82 1.15
N ASP A 15 -5.64 12.79 2.19
CA ASP A 15 -7.08 13.00 2.11
C ASP A 15 -7.55 13.59 3.45
N ASP A 16 -8.58 14.44 3.45
CA ASP A 16 -9.11 15.01 4.69
C ASP A 16 -10.15 14.11 5.35
N GLN A 17 -10.58 13.04 4.67
CA GLN A 17 -11.55 12.07 5.15
C GLN A 17 -10.89 10.83 5.75
N PRO A 18 -11.06 10.55 7.06
CA PRO A 18 -10.45 9.39 7.70
C PRO A 18 -10.96 8.06 7.13
N GLU A 19 -12.18 8.01 6.58
CA GLU A 19 -12.74 6.80 5.99
C GLU A 19 -11.93 6.33 4.77
N ILE A 20 -11.45 7.26 3.95
CA ILE A 20 -10.61 6.97 2.78
C ILE A 20 -9.28 6.33 3.20
N HIS A 21 -8.74 6.74 4.35
CA HIS A 21 -7.49 6.21 4.87
C HIS A 21 -7.62 4.73 5.26
N ASP A 22 -8.73 4.38 5.90
CA ASP A 22 -9.03 3.01 6.29
C ASP A 22 -9.33 2.14 5.06
N ASP A 23 -10.06 2.66 4.08
CA ASP A 23 -10.35 1.97 2.81
C ASP A 23 -9.06 1.56 2.07
N PHE A 24 -8.07 2.46 1.97
CA PHE A 24 -6.79 2.14 1.33
C PHE A 24 -5.99 1.11 2.12
N LYS A 25 -6.06 1.16 3.45
CA LYS A 25 -5.40 0.18 4.31
C LYS A 25 -6.01 -1.22 4.15
N GLU A 26 -7.32 -1.30 3.98
CA GLU A 26 -8.01 -2.56 3.68
C GLU A 26 -7.67 -3.06 2.28
N MET A 27 -7.79 -2.20 1.26
CA MET A 27 -7.56 -2.57 -0.14
C MET A 27 -6.11 -3.01 -0.44
N LEU A 28 -5.13 -2.36 0.18
CA LEU A 28 -3.71 -2.63 -0.07
C LEU A 28 -3.08 -3.61 0.93
N SER A 29 -3.88 -4.18 1.85
CA SER A 29 -3.40 -5.21 2.78
C SER A 29 -3.36 -6.57 2.09
N PRO A 30 -2.19 -7.21 1.96
CA PRO A 30 -2.06 -8.53 1.33
C PRO A 30 -2.91 -9.61 2.01
N ARG A 31 -3.18 -9.45 3.31
CA ARG A 31 -3.96 -10.40 4.11
C ARG A 31 -5.46 -10.37 3.82
N LEU A 32 -5.98 -9.23 3.35
CA LEU A 32 -7.40 -9.10 3.03
C LEU A 32 -7.69 -9.68 1.64
N ALA A 33 -6.77 -9.52 0.69
CA ALA A 33 -6.87 -10.12 -0.64
C ALA A 33 -7.07 -11.65 -0.56
N GLN A 34 -6.38 -12.33 0.37
CA GLN A 34 -6.54 -13.78 0.59
C GLN A 34 -7.87 -14.15 1.27
N ALA A 35 -8.48 -13.25 2.04
CA ALA A 35 -9.69 -13.54 2.81
C ALA A 35 -10.98 -13.32 2.01
N VAL A 36 -10.93 -12.53 0.93
CA VAL A 36 -12.07 -12.24 0.04
C VAL A 36 -12.27 -13.34 -1.03
N GLU A 37 -11.38 -14.35 -1.09
CA GLU A 37 -11.58 -15.57 -1.88
C GLU A 37 -12.65 -16.48 -1.21
N ASP A 38 -13.90 -16.02 -1.28
CA ASP A 38 -15.08 -16.81 -0.95
C ASP A 38 -15.14 -18.06 -1.86
N ASN A 39 -15.57 -19.19 -1.28
CA ASN A 39 -15.76 -20.50 -1.94
C ASN A 39 -16.51 -20.45 -3.29
N LEU A 40 -17.28 -19.38 -3.56
CA LEU A 40 -17.98 -19.16 -4.82
C LEU A 40 -17.04 -18.69 -5.95
N ALA A 41 -16.05 -17.85 -5.67
CA ALA A 41 -15.05 -17.39 -6.64
C ALA A 41 -14.11 -18.53 -7.07
N ALA A 42 -13.77 -19.42 -6.15
CA ALA A 42 -12.98 -20.63 -6.40
C ALA A 42 -13.60 -21.58 -7.44
N ALA A 43 -14.93 -21.56 -7.62
CA ALA A 43 -15.62 -22.35 -8.63
C ALA A 43 -15.52 -21.76 -10.05
N PHE A 44 -15.13 -20.49 -10.18
CA PHE A 44 -15.04 -19.76 -11.46
C PHE A 44 -13.62 -19.34 -11.83
N MET A 45 -12.66 -19.38 -10.91
CA MET A 45 -11.24 -19.11 -11.18
C MET A 45 -10.53 -20.35 -11.71
N ARG A 46 -10.01 -20.27 -12.94
CA ARG A 46 -8.98 -21.19 -13.44
C ARG A 46 -7.64 -20.69 -12.90
N GLU A 47 -6.96 -21.49 -12.08
CA GLU A 47 -5.56 -21.33 -11.61
C GLU A 47 -4.92 -19.99 -12.02
N GLU A 48 -5.27 -18.91 -11.31
CA GLU A 48 -4.57 -17.63 -11.46
C GLU A 48 -3.45 -17.60 -10.43
N GLU A 49 -2.25 -17.29 -10.91
CA GLU A 49 -1.04 -17.10 -10.11
C GLU A 49 -1.38 -16.27 -8.87
N GLU A 50 -1.05 -16.79 -7.68
CA GLU A 50 -1.26 -16.09 -6.41
C GLU A 50 -0.82 -14.63 -6.56
N ALA A 51 -1.80 -13.71 -6.54
CA ALA A 51 -1.55 -12.29 -6.67
C ALA A 51 -0.78 -11.81 -5.44
N TRP A 52 0.55 -11.92 -5.48
CA TRP A 52 1.42 -11.47 -4.41
C TRP A 52 1.55 -9.96 -4.48
N LEU A 53 0.71 -9.26 -3.72
CA LEU A 53 0.93 -7.85 -3.44
C LEU A 53 2.13 -7.73 -2.48
N PRO A 54 3.12 -6.86 -2.78
CA PRO A 54 4.18 -6.58 -1.82
C PRO A 54 3.60 -5.90 -0.57
N GLU A 55 4.25 -6.07 0.58
CA GLU A 55 3.87 -5.32 1.78
C GLU A 55 4.13 -3.83 1.57
N PHE A 56 3.04 -3.05 1.46
CA PHE A 56 3.10 -1.59 1.38
C PHE A 56 3.22 -0.97 2.78
N GLU A 57 4.10 0.03 2.93
CA GLU A 57 4.14 0.91 4.10
C GLU A 57 3.28 2.14 3.78
N LEU A 58 2.04 2.14 4.27
CA LEU A 58 1.11 3.24 4.07
C LEU A 58 1.35 4.34 5.12
N LEU A 59 1.53 5.56 4.64
CA LEU A 59 1.60 6.79 5.41
C LEU A 59 0.39 7.63 5.07
N HIS A 60 -0.05 8.44 6.02
CA HIS A 60 -1.30 9.16 5.94
C HIS A 60 -1.09 10.62 6.36
N ALA A 61 -1.70 11.55 5.62
CA ALA A 61 -1.73 12.96 5.96
C ALA A 61 -3.14 13.53 5.72
N SER A 62 -3.63 14.33 6.66
CA SER A 62 -4.97 14.93 6.56
C SER A 62 -4.99 16.24 5.77
N ASN A 63 -3.82 16.77 5.41
CA ASN A 63 -3.67 18.01 4.67
C ASN A 63 -2.28 18.12 4.02
N GLY A 64 -2.10 19.14 3.17
CA GLY A 64 -0.86 19.36 2.43
C GLY A 64 0.36 19.70 3.30
N GLU A 65 0.16 20.35 4.46
CA GLU A 65 1.25 20.70 5.37
C GLU A 65 1.83 19.43 6.02
N GLN A 66 0.97 18.56 6.53
CA GLN A 66 1.37 17.24 7.05
C GLN A 66 2.03 16.39 5.97
N ALA A 67 1.47 16.36 4.76
CA ALA A 67 2.06 15.61 3.65
C ALA A 67 3.48 16.11 3.33
N TYR A 68 3.67 17.42 3.31
CA TYR A 68 4.98 18.04 3.09
C TYR A 68 5.99 17.64 4.18
N GLU A 69 5.60 17.68 5.45
CA GLU A 69 6.46 17.28 6.57
C GLU A 69 6.89 15.81 6.49
N ILE A 70 5.97 14.91 6.12
CA ILE A 70 6.27 13.48 5.95
C ILE A 70 7.28 13.28 4.82
N ILE A 71 7.10 13.97 3.68
CA ILE A 71 8.04 13.92 2.55
C ILE A 71 9.42 14.45 2.96
N GLN A 72 9.49 15.58 3.67
CA GLN A 72 10.75 16.16 4.13
C GLN A 72 11.47 15.23 5.11
N THR A 73 10.73 14.61 6.03
CA THR A 73 11.26 13.65 7.00
C THR A 73 11.79 12.40 6.31
N GLY A 74 11.07 11.89 5.31
CA GLY A 74 11.53 10.77 4.49
C GLY A 74 12.82 11.07 3.75
N LYS A 75 12.91 12.25 3.11
CA LYS A 75 14.13 12.72 2.44
C LYS A 75 15.31 12.84 3.41
N LYS A 76 15.12 13.45 4.57
CA LYS A 76 16.17 13.61 5.60
C LYS A 76 16.65 12.27 6.15
N SER A 77 15.75 11.30 6.29
CA SER A 77 16.04 9.97 6.84
C SER A 77 16.57 8.99 5.78
N ASN A 78 16.83 9.45 4.56
CA ASN A 78 17.19 8.61 3.40
C ASN A 78 16.20 7.46 3.14
N ARG A 79 14.92 7.68 3.50
CA ARG A 79 13.79 6.80 3.25
C ARG A 79 12.76 7.62 2.47
N PRO A 80 12.91 7.77 1.15
CA PRO A 80 11.93 8.51 0.35
C PRO A 80 10.58 7.78 0.33
N ILE A 81 9.54 8.48 -0.09
CA ILE A 81 8.25 7.88 -0.49
C ILE A 81 8.35 7.63 -2.00
N ALA A 82 7.67 6.60 -2.50
CA ALA A 82 7.73 6.18 -3.91
C ALA A 82 7.29 7.29 -4.87
#